data_AF-A0A1E7ZBF7-F1
#
_entry.id   AF-A0A1E7ZBF7-F1
#
_cell.length_a   1.000
_cell.length_b   1.000
_cell.length_c   1.000
_cell.angle_alpha   90.00
_cell.angle_beta   90.00
_cell.angle_gamma   90.00
#
_symmetry.space_group_name_H-M   'P 1'
#
loop_
_entity.id
_entity.type
_entity.pdbx_description
1 polymer ?
#
loop_
_entity_poly.entity_id
_entity_poly.type
_entity_poly.pdbx_seq_one_letter_code
_entity_poly.pdbx_strand_id
1 'polypeptide(L)'
;MAYWLFKSEPDTFGIDDLAARPEQTEPWDGVRNYQARNFMRDDVKVGDKLFFYHSSCKDVGIAGVAEITQAAYADPSQFNPESKYFDPKASPDNPRWVCVNVTFVEKFKRVLPLAKIKTMPEITELGVVKKGHRLSIMPVQPEEWDALYQAAKG
;
A
#
# COMPACT_ATOMS: atom_id res chain seq x y z
N MET A 1 2.98 -15.71 -5.99
CA MET A 1 3.37 -14.40 -5.45
C MET A 1 2.77 -13.36 -6.37
N ALA A 2 1.90 -12.51 -5.84
CA ALA A 2 1.32 -11.37 -6.54
C ALA A 2 2.04 -10.07 -6.13
N TYR A 3 1.80 -9.02 -6.91
CA TYR A 3 2.40 -7.71 -6.72
C TYR A 3 1.34 -6.64 -6.54
N TRP A 4 1.65 -5.69 -5.66
CA TRP A 4 0.70 -4.67 -5.22
C TRP A 4 1.33 -3.29 -5.17
N LEU A 5 0.50 -2.26 -5.11
CA LEU A 5 0.90 -0.90 -4.78
C LEU A 5 -0.01 -0.39 -3.67
N PHE A 6 0.60 -0.02 -2.55
CA PHE A 6 -0.10 0.50 -1.38
C PHE A 6 0.31 1.96 -1.17
N LYS A 7 -0.68 2.85 -1.03
CA LYS A 7 -0.46 4.29 -0.85
C LYS A 7 -0.44 4.66 0.63
N SER A 8 0.56 5.44 1.02
CA SER A 8 0.63 6.11 2.32
C SER A 8 1.07 7.56 2.14
N GLU A 9 0.62 8.44 3.02
CA GLU A 9 1.06 9.83 3.06
C GLU A 9 2.32 9.92 3.94
N PRO A 10 3.49 10.29 3.41
CA PRO A 10 4.73 10.23 4.16
C PRO A 10 4.80 11.19 5.34
N ASP A 11 3.97 12.24 5.35
CA ASP A 11 3.84 13.14 6.51
C ASP A 11 3.11 12.48 7.70
N THR A 12 2.40 11.37 7.45
CA THR A 12 1.75 10.55 8.50
C THR A 12 2.54 9.27 8.76
N PHE A 13 2.90 8.54 7.70
CA PHE A 13 3.65 7.29 7.77
C PHE A 13 4.36 6.99 6.44
N GLY A 14 5.66 7.28 6.38
CA GLY A 14 6.54 7.03 5.25
C GLY A 14 7.24 5.67 5.29
N ILE A 15 8.08 5.43 4.28
CA ILE A 15 8.87 4.19 4.18
C ILE A 15 9.96 4.12 5.26
N ASP A 16 10.48 5.29 5.66
CA ASP A 16 11.46 5.41 6.74
C ASP A 16 10.84 5.07 8.10
N ASP A 17 9.58 5.46 8.33
CA ASP A 17 8.85 5.11 9.54
C ASP A 17 8.65 3.60 9.63
N LEU A 18 8.26 2.95 8.53
CA LEU A 18 8.17 1.49 8.46
C LEU A 18 9.53 0.82 8.75
N ALA A 19 10.60 1.32 8.13
CA ALA A 19 11.95 0.80 8.33
C ALA A 19 12.44 0.94 9.79
N ALA A 20 11.93 1.93 10.53
CA ALA A 20 12.25 2.21 11.93
C ALA A 20 11.36 1.45 12.94
N ARG A 21 10.31 0.77 12.50
CA ARG A 21 9.45 -0.02 13.40
C ARG A 21 10.19 -1.21 14.02
N PRO A 22 9.77 -1.68 15.21
CA PRO A 22 10.17 -2.99 15.70
C PRO A 22 9.89 -4.06 14.64
N GLU A 23 10.86 -4.93 14.39
CA GLU A 23 10.80 -5.95 13.32
C GLU A 23 10.51 -5.37 11.92
N GLN A 24 10.67 -4.05 11.77
CA GLN A 24 10.35 -3.28 10.57
C GLN A 24 8.95 -3.57 10.01
N THR A 25 8.00 -3.87 10.91
CA THR A 25 6.67 -4.38 10.59
C THR A 25 5.58 -3.45 11.15
N GLU A 26 4.54 -3.20 10.36
CA GLU A 26 3.39 -2.37 10.76
C GLU A 26 2.07 -2.92 10.17
N PRO A 27 0.95 -2.87 10.92
CA PRO A 27 -0.38 -3.00 10.35
C PRO A 27 -0.68 -1.92 9.31
N TRP A 28 -1.11 -2.32 8.11
CA TRP A 28 -1.63 -1.40 7.10
C TRP A 28 -3.11 -1.07 7.36
N ASP A 29 -3.35 -0.26 8.39
CA ASP A 29 -4.67 0.09 8.87
C ASP A 29 -5.34 1.23 8.06
N GLY A 30 -6.54 1.64 8.50
CA GLY A 30 -7.17 2.88 8.04
C GLY A 30 -7.77 2.84 6.62
N VAL A 31 -7.76 1.68 5.95
CA VAL A 31 -8.42 1.52 4.66
C VAL A 31 -9.94 1.52 4.86
N ARG A 32 -10.60 2.54 4.30
CA ARG A 32 -12.06 2.75 4.37
C ARG A 32 -12.75 2.78 3.00
N ASN A 33 -12.10 2.20 1.99
CA ASN A 33 -12.67 1.99 0.66
C ASN A 33 -13.00 0.50 0.47
N TYR A 34 -14.23 0.18 0.07
CA TYR A 34 -14.69 -1.20 -0.06
C TYR A 34 -13.91 -2.02 -1.10
N GLN A 35 -13.54 -1.43 -2.23
CA GLN A 35 -12.78 -2.16 -3.25
C GLN A 35 -11.35 -2.44 -2.79
N ALA A 36 -10.68 -1.45 -2.20
CA ALA A 36 -9.36 -1.63 -1.60
C ALA A 36 -9.38 -2.67 -0.47
N ARG A 37 -10.42 -2.63 0.38
CA ARG A 37 -10.65 -3.65 1.42
C ARG A 37 -10.82 -5.04 0.81
N ASN A 38 -11.61 -5.16 -0.26
CA ASN A 38 -11.85 -6.46 -0.90
C ASN A 38 -10.56 -7.02 -1.49
N PHE A 39 -9.72 -6.21 -2.15
CA PHE A 39 -8.40 -6.66 -2.59
C PHE A 39 -7.57 -7.23 -1.44
N MET A 40 -7.51 -6.52 -0.30
CA MET A 40 -6.77 -7.01 0.86
C MET A 40 -7.35 -8.30 1.44
N ARG A 41 -8.68 -8.41 1.50
CA ARG A 41 -9.36 -9.57 2.09
C ARG A 41 -9.28 -10.81 1.20
N ASP A 42 -9.49 -10.64 -0.10
CA ASP A 42 -9.77 -11.74 -1.02
C ASP A 42 -8.53 -12.20 -1.78
N ASP A 43 -7.61 -11.27 -2.09
CA ASP A 43 -6.55 -11.51 -3.07
C ASP A 43 -5.13 -11.40 -2.46
N VAL A 44 -4.90 -10.47 -1.54
CA VAL A 44 -3.59 -10.26 -0.89
C VAL A 44 -3.23 -11.45 0.01
N LYS A 45 -2.03 -11.99 -0.18
CA LYS A 45 -1.54 -13.18 0.56
C LYS A 45 -0.17 -12.92 1.20
N VAL A 46 0.13 -13.66 2.27
CA VAL A 46 1.47 -13.68 2.88
C VAL A 46 2.52 -14.05 1.83
N GLY A 47 3.61 -13.30 1.81
CA GLY A 47 4.70 -13.43 0.83
C GLY A 47 4.49 -12.62 -0.45
N ASP A 48 3.32 -12.01 -0.68
CA ASP A 48 3.15 -11.03 -1.75
C ASP A 48 4.01 -9.79 -1.48
N LYS A 49 4.46 -9.12 -2.55
CA LYS A 49 5.26 -7.90 -2.45
C LYS A 49 4.44 -6.69 -2.87
N LEU A 50 4.80 -5.54 -2.30
CA LEU A 50 4.14 -4.29 -2.62
C LEU A 50 5.14 -3.16 -2.79
N PHE A 51 4.81 -2.24 -3.69
CA PHE A 51 5.44 -0.93 -3.75
C PHE A 51 4.82 -0.03 -2.69
N PHE A 52 5.68 0.51 -1.83
CA PHE A 52 5.30 1.53 -0.87
C PHE A 52 5.26 2.88 -1.60
N TYR A 53 4.06 3.38 -1.85
CA TYR A 53 3.83 4.58 -2.64
C TYR A 53 3.54 5.78 -1.75
N HIS A 54 4.35 6.83 -1.87
CA HIS A 54 4.11 8.12 -1.23
C HIS A 54 3.08 8.93 -2.01
N SER A 55 1.95 9.21 -1.36
CA SER A 55 0.85 10.03 -1.90
C SER A 55 0.70 11.35 -1.14
N SER A 56 -0.04 12.29 -1.73
CA SER A 56 -0.43 13.57 -1.09
C SER A 56 0.74 14.43 -0.56
N CYS A 57 1.94 14.26 -1.09
CA CYS A 57 3.15 14.98 -0.67
C CYS A 57 3.83 15.69 -1.84
N LYS A 58 4.99 16.32 -1.59
CA LYS A 58 5.78 16.98 -2.64
C LYS A 58 6.38 15.99 -3.63
N ASP A 59 6.97 14.91 -3.11
CA ASP A 59 7.69 13.89 -3.90
C ASP A 59 6.81 12.64 -4.06
N VAL A 60 5.76 12.76 -4.86
CA VAL A 60 4.79 11.67 -5.09
C VAL A 60 5.38 10.58 -5.98
N GLY A 61 5.35 9.33 -5.51
CA GLY A 61 5.89 8.20 -6.28
C GLY A 61 6.17 6.96 -5.43
N ILE A 62 6.89 6.00 -6.01
CA ILE A 62 7.28 4.76 -5.34
C ILE A 62 8.55 5.00 -4.53
N ALA A 63 8.50 4.81 -3.22
CA ALA A 63 9.62 5.06 -2.31
C ALA A 63 10.43 3.80 -1.96
N GLY A 64 9.85 2.62 -2.16
CA GLY A 64 10.50 1.36 -1.81
C GLY A 64 9.56 0.16 -1.96
N VAL A 65 9.97 -0.95 -1.36
CA VAL A 65 9.27 -2.24 -1.36
C VAL A 65 9.03 -2.69 0.08
N ALA A 66 7.86 -3.28 0.29
CA ALA A 66 7.52 -4.05 1.48
C ALA A 66 6.94 -5.42 1.04
N GLU A 67 6.74 -6.31 2.00
CA GLU A 67 6.09 -7.60 1.79
C GLU A 67 5.01 -7.87 2.82
N ILE A 68 4.02 -8.67 2.44
CA ILE A 68 2.92 -9.06 3.32
C ILE A 68 3.40 -10.17 4.27
N THR A 69 3.37 -9.92 5.57
CA THR A 69 3.76 -10.89 6.59
C THR A 69 2.60 -11.41 7.42
N GLN A 70 1.43 -10.76 7.34
CA GLN A 70 0.18 -11.27 7.90
C GLN A 70 -0.98 -11.00 6.93
N ALA A 71 -1.75 -12.06 6.63
CA ALA A 71 -2.97 -11.96 5.82
C ALA A 71 -4.06 -11.13 6.53
N ALA A 72 -5.13 -10.80 5.82
CA ALA A 72 -6.15 -9.89 6.30
C ALA A 72 -6.80 -10.32 7.63
N TYR A 73 -6.93 -9.38 8.55
CA TYR A 73 -7.63 -9.51 9.83
C TYR A 73 -8.40 -8.23 10.13
N ALA A 74 -9.29 -8.27 11.14
CA ALA A 74 -10.10 -7.11 11.50
C ALA A 74 -9.20 -5.92 11.90
N ASP A 75 -9.39 -4.78 11.25
CA ASP A 75 -8.67 -3.54 11.58
C ASP A 75 -9.09 -3.04 12.97
N PRO A 76 -8.20 -3.06 13.99
CA PRO A 76 -8.58 -2.69 15.35
C PRO A 76 -8.97 -1.21 15.48
N SER A 77 -8.47 -0.35 14.60
CA SER A 77 -8.76 1.09 14.60
C SER A 77 -10.24 1.39 14.33
N GLN A 78 -10.99 0.45 13.75
CA GLN A 78 -12.43 0.60 13.50
C GLN A 78 -13.28 0.55 14.78
N PHE A 79 -12.75 -0.04 15.86
CA PHE A 79 -13.47 -0.22 17.13
C PHE A 79 -13.12 0.83 18.19
N ASN A 80 -12.07 1.61 17.99
CA ASN A 80 -11.62 2.63 18.94
C ASN A 80 -12.28 3.99 18.65
N PRO A 81 -13.14 4.54 19.53
CA PRO A 81 -13.78 5.85 19.32
C PRO A 81 -12.81 7.04 19.19
N GLU A 82 -11.58 6.92 19.69
CA GLU A 82 -10.55 7.96 19.58
C GLU A 82 -9.78 7.90 18.26
N SER A 83 -9.94 6.82 17.50
CA SER A 83 -9.31 6.64 16.20
C SER A 83 -9.96 7.53 15.14
N LYS A 84 -9.15 8.18 14.30
CA LYS A 84 -9.62 8.84 13.06
C LYS A 84 -10.35 7.89 12.10
N TYR A 85 -10.18 6.59 12.28
CA TYR A 85 -10.75 5.55 11.45
C TYR A 85 -11.86 4.74 12.15
N PHE A 86 -12.37 5.22 13.28
CA PHE A 86 -13.51 4.64 13.97
C PHE A 86 -14.71 4.47 13.04
N ASP A 87 -15.40 3.34 13.15
CA ASP A 87 -16.65 3.10 12.44
C ASP A 87 -17.74 2.68 13.44
N PRO A 88 -18.73 3.53 13.75
CA PRO A 88 -19.75 3.22 14.76
C PRO A 88 -20.68 2.06 14.37
N LYS A 89 -20.60 1.57 13.12
CA LYS A 89 -21.37 0.40 12.66
C LYS A 89 -20.53 -0.88 12.61
N ALA A 90 -19.25 -0.82 12.95
CA ALA A 90 -18.41 -2.00 13.07
C ALA A 90 -18.48 -2.54 14.50
N SER A 91 -18.53 -3.87 14.65
CA SER A 91 -18.44 -4.56 15.94
C SER A 91 -17.44 -5.73 15.85
N PRO A 92 -16.90 -6.22 16.97
CA PRO A 92 -16.01 -7.38 16.97
C PRO A 92 -16.61 -8.61 16.26
N ASP A 93 -17.93 -8.81 16.39
CA ASP A 93 -18.64 -9.93 15.73
C ASP A 93 -18.93 -9.67 14.24
N ASN A 94 -18.86 -8.42 13.79
CA ASN A 94 -19.10 -8.02 12.40
C ASN A 94 -18.12 -6.91 11.96
N PRO A 95 -16.81 -7.22 11.84
CA PRO A 95 -15.82 -6.26 11.37
C PRO A 95 -16.12 -5.87 9.92
N ARG A 96 -16.16 -4.56 9.66
CA ARG A 96 -16.41 -4.02 8.31
C ARG A 96 -15.12 -3.80 7.53
N TRP A 97 -14.02 -3.59 8.26
CA TRP A 97 -12.71 -3.22 7.72
C TRP A 97 -11.66 -4.23 8.12
N VAL A 98 -10.68 -4.39 7.24
CA VAL A 98 -9.54 -5.29 7.46
C VAL A 98 -8.24 -4.53 7.22
N CYS A 99 -7.18 -5.00 7.86
CA CYS A 99 -5.80 -4.63 7.58
C CYS A 99 -4.96 -5.89 7.41
N VAL A 100 -3.73 -5.72 6.93
CA VAL A 100 -2.68 -6.73 6.78
C VAL A 100 -1.45 -6.24 7.52
N ASN A 101 -0.49 -7.10 7.85
CA ASN A 101 0.83 -6.61 8.27
C ASN A 101 1.78 -6.58 7.09
N VAL A 102 2.55 -5.51 7.00
CA VAL A 102 3.61 -5.36 6.01
C VAL A 102 4.94 -5.23 6.73
N THR A 103 5.97 -5.83 6.14
CA THR A 103 7.34 -5.73 6.63
C THR A 103 8.19 -5.05 5.57
N PHE A 104 9.04 -4.12 6.02
CA PHE A 104 10.01 -3.43 5.17
C PHE A 104 10.89 -4.44 4.42
N VAL A 105 11.15 -4.19 3.13
CA VAL A 105 12.10 -4.97 2.32
C VAL A 105 13.24 -4.07 1.87
N GLU A 106 12.92 -2.98 1.18
CA GLU A 106 13.94 -2.08 0.65
C GLU A 106 13.39 -0.64 0.56
N LYS A 107 14.25 0.33 0.84
CA LYS A 107 14.05 1.73 0.47
C LYS A 107 14.88 2.05 -0.77
N PHE A 108 14.25 2.69 -1.76
CA PHE A 108 14.98 3.17 -2.94
C PHE A 108 15.79 4.42 -2.63
N LYS A 109 16.92 4.58 -3.32
CA LYS A 109 17.83 5.73 -3.14
C LYS A 109 17.11 7.07 -3.38
N ARG A 110 16.15 7.06 -4.30
CA ARG A 110 15.25 8.18 -4.61
C ARG A 110 13.86 7.63 -4.87
N VAL A 111 12.84 8.42 -4.57
CA VAL A 111 11.46 8.10 -4.97
C VAL A 111 11.39 8.06 -6.51
N LEU A 112 10.83 6.99 -7.07
CA LEU A 112 10.49 6.92 -8.50
C LEU A 112 9.24 7.78 -8.74
N PRO A 113 9.36 8.97 -9.37
CA PRO A 113 8.26 9.94 -9.37
C PRO A 113 7.08 9.48 -10.24
N LEU A 114 5.85 9.80 -9.84
CA LEU A 114 4.65 9.52 -10.64
C LEU A 114 4.75 10.07 -12.07
N ALA A 115 5.39 11.24 -12.23
CA ALA A 115 5.60 11.84 -13.54
C ALA A 115 6.45 10.94 -14.47
N LYS A 116 7.47 10.27 -13.93
CA LYS A 116 8.28 9.29 -14.69
C LYS A 116 7.45 8.05 -15.00
N ILE A 117 6.74 7.51 -14.01
CA ILE A 117 5.88 6.33 -14.18
C ILE A 117 4.88 6.52 -15.31
N LYS A 118 4.24 7.69 -15.40
CA LYS A 118 3.26 8.02 -16.46
C LYS A 118 3.85 8.06 -17.89
N THR A 119 5.17 8.17 -18.01
CA THR A 119 5.87 8.20 -19.32
C THR A 119 6.41 6.84 -19.73
N MET A 120 6.30 5.83 -18.88
CA MET A 120 6.81 4.48 -19.14
C MET A 120 5.81 3.72 -20.02
N PRO A 121 6.17 3.35 -21.27
CA PRO A 121 5.26 2.64 -22.18
C PRO A 121 4.87 1.24 -21.68
N GLU A 122 5.66 0.65 -20.79
CA GLU A 122 5.41 -0.65 -20.16
C GLU A 122 4.22 -0.60 -19.19
N ILE A 123 3.87 0.59 -18.69
CA ILE A 123 2.85 0.78 -17.65
C ILE A 123 1.51 1.12 -18.30
N THR A 124 0.64 0.12 -18.35
CA THR A 124 -0.63 0.19 -19.10
C THR A 124 -1.85 0.00 -18.21
N GLU A 125 -1.73 -0.82 -17.17
CA GLU A 125 -2.83 -1.24 -16.32
C GLU A 125 -2.79 -0.65 -14.92
N LEU A 126 -1.63 -0.18 -14.47
CA LEU A 126 -1.43 0.34 -13.13
C LEU A 126 -2.41 1.49 -12.78
N GLY A 127 -3.14 1.32 -11.68
CA GLY A 127 -4.20 2.25 -11.30
C GLY A 127 -3.73 3.71 -11.14
N VAL A 128 -2.51 3.98 -10.64
CA VAL A 128 -2.05 5.36 -10.40
C VAL A 128 -1.84 6.20 -11.66
N VAL A 129 -1.71 5.56 -12.84
CA VAL A 129 -1.59 6.28 -14.11
C VAL A 129 -2.95 6.54 -14.78
N LYS A 130 -4.00 5.84 -14.36
CA LYS A 130 -5.35 5.96 -14.92
C LYS A 130 -6.08 7.18 -14.36
N LYS A 131 -6.63 8.01 -15.25
CA LYS A 131 -7.37 9.23 -14.88
C LYS A 131 -8.57 8.88 -13.98
N GLY A 132 -8.67 9.55 -12.84
CA GLY A 132 -9.79 9.38 -11.90
C GLY A 132 -9.69 8.17 -10.97
N HIS A 133 -8.61 7.37 -11.07
CA HIS A 133 -8.42 6.22 -10.19
C HIS A 133 -8.03 6.66 -8.76
N ARG A 134 -8.87 6.33 -7.78
CA ARG A 134 -8.74 6.78 -6.38
C ARG A 134 -8.46 5.67 -5.37
N LEU A 135 -8.17 4.44 -5.80
CA LEU A 135 -7.86 3.37 -4.85
C LEU A 135 -6.50 3.58 -4.19
N SER A 136 -6.41 3.23 -2.91
CA SER A 136 -5.18 3.22 -2.10
C SER A 136 -4.43 1.89 -2.17
N ILE A 137 -5.13 0.81 -2.51
CA ILE A 137 -4.62 -0.53 -2.71
C ILE A 137 -4.98 -0.95 -4.12
N MET A 138 -4.01 -1.42 -4.90
CA MET A 138 -4.24 -1.89 -6.27
C MET A 138 -3.25 -2.97 -6.68
N PRO A 139 -3.66 -3.89 -7.56
CA PRO A 139 -2.74 -4.87 -8.13
C PRO A 139 -1.74 -4.19 -9.09
N VAL A 140 -0.59 -4.83 -9.24
CA VAL A 140 0.45 -4.49 -10.21
C VAL A 140 0.71 -5.74 -11.04
N GLN A 141 0.70 -5.62 -12.38
CA GLN A 141 1.02 -6.77 -13.23
C GLN A 141 2.50 -7.13 -13.07
N PRO A 142 2.89 -8.41 -13.14
CA PRO A 142 4.29 -8.83 -13.01
C PRO A 142 5.25 -8.06 -13.94
N GLU A 143 4.85 -7.82 -15.19
CA GLU A 143 5.66 -7.11 -16.17
C GLU A 143 5.82 -5.62 -15.81
N GLU A 144 4.75 -4.99 -15.28
CA GLU A 144 4.79 -3.62 -14.79
C GLU A 144 5.65 -3.52 -13.52
N TRP A 145 5.59 -4.52 -12.64
CA TRP A 145 6.41 -4.59 -11.43
C TRP A 145 7.89 -4.57 -11.79
N ASP A 146 8.32 -5.44 -12.70
CA ASP A 146 9.71 -5.52 -13.11
C ASP A 146 10.19 -4.21 -13.73
N ALA A 147 9.39 -3.61 -14.62
CA ALA A 147 9.73 -2.32 -15.23
C ALA A 147 9.89 -1.19 -14.20
N LEU A 148 8.95 -1.09 -13.24
CA LEU A 148 8.99 -0.10 -12.16
C LEU A 148 10.18 -0.32 -11.23
N TYR A 149 10.44 -1.58 -10.87
CA TYR A 149 11.54 -1.93 -9.97
C TYR A 149 12.89 -1.57 -10.61
N GLN A 150 13.11 -1.93 -11.88
CA GLN A 150 14.33 -1.55 -12.61
C GLN A 150 14.46 -0.02 -12.73
N ALA A 151 13.37 0.68 -13.08
CA ALA A 151 13.37 2.14 -13.19
C ALA A 151 13.65 2.85 -11.86
N ALA A 152 13.32 2.22 -10.72
CA ALA A 152 13.58 2.79 -9.40
C ALA A 152 15.00 2.51 -8.88
N LYS A 153 15.65 1.45 -9.39
CA LYS A 153 17.02 1.07 -9.00
C LYS A 153 18.11 1.74 -9.84
N GLY A 154 17.78 2.15 -11.08
CA GLY A 154 18.67 2.90 -11.97
C GLY A 154 18.80 4.38 -11.60
#